data_AF-A0A955PDC7-F1
#
_entry.id   AF-A0A955PDC7-F1
#
_cell.length_a   1.000
_cell.length_b   1.000
_cell.length_c   1.000
_cell.angle_alpha   90.00
_cell.angle_beta   90.00
_cell.angle_gamma   90.00
#
_symmetry.space_group_name_H-M   'P 1'
#
loop_
_entity.id
_entity.type
_entity.pdbx_description
1 polymer ?
#
loop_
_entity_poly.entity_id
_entity_poly.type
_entity_poly.pdbx_seq_one_letter_code
_entity_poly.pdbx_strand_id
1 'polypeptide(L)'
;VMFTLSWMLTSLGLHQLLIHYPERPWAVWAARKKFLISRLGDILLLTALSLTFYCFGSFEYGEIFGKADAFREDSSTNAYLVSLIATLYVLGAMTKSAQFPFHSWLPDTMETPTPVSALMHAGIINAGGFLIIRLSPLVSVSDLALDFLTIVGAFTALLGAVVMITQSSIKRALAYSTVAQMGFMMFQCGLGAFSAALLHIVAHSLYKAHAFLSSGSVLEGATGAKVESSINPTASRALSGLAVAALVSMAIFMGSLWLLGIDLVAKPGGPVLGVILVVAMTQLLWRANATGLWTLKMWGIGGAVLVCVGYLVAYLTVDRILSASVSNQAIQFSTLDWVMAVFILFGFLAVFALQAMVTTRINRPFLRAFYVHALNGFYLDIPARRITARFWGHESPTP
;
A
#
# COMPACT_ATOMS: atom_id res chain seq x y z
N VAL A 1 -12.71 -10.07 20.29
CA VAL A 1 -12.51 -11.53 20.15
C VAL A 1 -12.86 -12.06 18.76
N MET A 2 -14.10 -11.88 18.27
CA MET A 2 -14.53 -12.43 16.97
C MET A 2 -13.60 -12.07 15.80
N PHE A 3 -13.17 -10.82 15.71
CA PHE A 3 -12.23 -10.36 14.67
C PHE A 3 -10.93 -11.18 14.66
N THR A 4 -10.33 -11.41 15.83
CA THR A 4 -9.10 -12.20 15.99
C THR A 4 -9.29 -13.66 15.58
N LEU A 5 -10.44 -14.26 15.89
CA LEU A 5 -10.75 -15.63 15.45
C LEU A 5 -10.88 -15.69 13.91
N SER A 6 -11.63 -14.77 13.31
CA SER A 6 -11.76 -14.69 11.85
C SER A 6 -10.41 -14.45 11.16
N TRP A 7 -9.54 -13.63 11.76
CA TRP A 7 -8.18 -13.41 11.27
C TRP A 7 -7.35 -14.70 11.19
N MET A 8 -7.42 -15.54 12.24
CA MET A 8 -6.71 -16.82 12.28
C MET A 8 -7.33 -17.84 11.32
N LEU A 9 -8.66 -17.93 11.26
CA LEU A 9 -9.40 -18.82 10.36
C LEU A 9 -9.10 -18.52 8.89
N THR A 10 -9.12 -17.24 8.49
CA THR A 10 -8.75 -16.84 7.13
C THR A 10 -7.29 -17.19 6.81
N SER A 11 -6.38 -17.07 7.79
CA SER A 11 -4.97 -17.42 7.63
C SER A 11 -4.77 -18.91 7.38
N LEU A 12 -5.48 -19.75 8.15
CA LEU A 12 -5.50 -21.21 8.04
C LEU A 12 -6.14 -21.68 6.73
N GLY A 13 -7.31 -21.14 6.37
CA GLY A 13 -7.98 -21.45 5.10
C GLY A 13 -7.12 -21.09 3.89
N LEU A 14 -6.48 -19.91 3.93
CA LEU A 14 -5.54 -19.53 2.86
C LEU A 14 -4.34 -20.47 2.78
N HIS A 15 -3.85 -21.03 3.89
CA HIS A 15 -2.73 -21.99 3.83
C HIS A 15 -3.09 -23.22 2.99
N GLN A 16 -4.31 -23.74 3.12
CA GLN A 16 -4.79 -24.86 2.29
C GLN A 16 -4.87 -24.47 0.80
N LEU A 17 -5.34 -23.25 0.51
CA LEU A 17 -5.39 -22.75 -0.88
C LEU A 17 -3.99 -22.55 -1.50
N LEU A 18 -2.98 -22.23 -0.69
CA LEU A 18 -1.60 -22.10 -1.19
C LEU A 18 -0.98 -23.44 -1.58
N ILE A 19 -1.37 -24.52 -0.90
CA ILE A 19 -0.87 -25.88 -1.14
C ILE A 19 -1.85 -26.63 -2.08
N HIS A 20 -2.52 -25.92 -2.98
CA HIS A 20 -3.40 -26.54 -3.98
C HIS A 20 -2.63 -27.45 -4.95
N TYR A 21 -1.37 -27.12 -5.23
CA TYR A 21 -0.42 -27.92 -6.02
C TYR A 21 0.69 -28.46 -5.11
N PRO A 22 0.41 -29.46 -4.25
CA PRO A 22 1.37 -29.97 -3.26
C PRO A 22 2.61 -30.61 -3.88
N GLU A 23 2.51 -31.07 -5.12
CA GLU A 23 3.61 -31.66 -5.90
C GLU A 23 4.68 -30.64 -6.28
N ARG A 24 4.38 -29.34 -6.21
CA ARG A 24 5.34 -28.27 -6.53
C ARG A 24 6.11 -27.85 -5.28
N PRO A 25 7.43 -28.09 -5.23
CA PRO A 25 8.23 -27.77 -4.04
C PRO A 25 8.17 -26.28 -3.66
N TRP A 26 8.11 -25.39 -4.66
CA TRP A 26 8.09 -23.94 -4.43
C TRP A 26 6.76 -23.46 -3.82
N ALA A 27 5.62 -23.98 -4.26
CA ALA A 27 4.32 -23.72 -3.62
C ALA A 27 4.33 -24.08 -2.12
N VAL A 28 4.85 -25.27 -1.79
CA VAL A 28 4.96 -25.72 -0.39
C VAL A 28 5.89 -24.83 0.41
N TRP A 29 7.04 -24.46 -0.16
CA TRP A 29 8.00 -23.54 0.48
C TRP A 29 7.38 -22.16 0.78
N ALA A 30 6.72 -21.55 -0.21
CA ALA A 30 6.06 -20.27 -0.06
C ALA A 30 4.94 -20.33 0.99
N ALA A 31 4.16 -21.42 1.01
CA ALA A 31 3.11 -21.64 2.00
C ALA A 31 3.66 -21.76 3.43
N ARG A 32 4.78 -22.46 3.63
CA ARG A 32 5.49 -22.57 4.92
C ARG A 32 6.03 -21.22 5.39
N LYS A 33 6.69 -20.47 4.50
CA LYS A 33 7.20 -19.13 4.82
C LYS A 33 6.07 -18.19 5.27
N LYS A 34 4.97 -18.15 4.50
CA LYS A 34 3.77 -17.38 4.89
C LYS A 34 3.22 -17.88 6.23
N PHE A 35 3.14 -19.19 6.45
CA PHE A 35 2.60 -19.75 7.69
C PHE A 35 3.34 -19.21 8.92
N LEU A 36 4.67 -19.20 8.91
CA LEU A 36 5.46 -18.62 10.01
C LEU A 36 5.15 -17.15 10.26
N ILE A 37 5.14 -16.34 9.20
CA ILE A 37 4.86 -14.89 9.30
C ILE A 37 3.43 -14.66 9.82
N SER A 38 2.47 -15.45 9.34
CA SER A 38 1.09 -15.43 9.82
C SER A 38 0.98 -15.77 11.31
N ARG A 39 1.68 -16.81 11.78
CA ARG A 39 1.66 -17.21 13.20
C ARG A 39 2.29 -16.17 14.10
N LEU A 40 3.35 -15.49 13.65
CA LEU A 40 3.89 -14.33 14.37
C LEU A 40 2.84 -13.22 14.50
N GLY A 41 2.11 -12.91 13.43
CA GLY A 41 1.01 -11.95 13.45
C GLY A 41 -0.11 -12.34 14.42
N ASP A 42 -0.45 -13.63 14.50
CA ASP A 42 -1.46 -14.14 15.41
C ASP A 42 -1.04 -14.01 16.89
N ILE A 43 0.24 -14.28 17.20
CA ILE A 43 0.79 -14.09 18.55
C ILE A 43 0.74 -12.62 18.95
N LEU A 44 1.14 -11.71 18.06
CA LEU A 44 1.08 -10.26 18.30
C LEU A 44 -0.36 -9.81 18.55
N LEU A 45 -1.31 -10.28 17.73
CA LEU A 45 -2.71 -9.91 17.85
C LEU A 45 -3.36 -10.46 19.14
N LEU A 46 -3.02 -11.69 19.55
CA LEU A 46 -3.48 -12.27 20.82
C LEU A 46 -2.88 -11.56 22.03
N THR A 47 -1.60 -11.18 21.95
CA THR A 47 -0.93 -10.43 23.02
C THR A 47 -1.57 -9.06 23.16
N ALA A 48 -1.77 -8.33 22.06
CA ALA A 48 -2.47 -7.05 22.05
C ALA A 48 -3.88 -7.18 22.63
N LEU A 49 -4.66 -8.19 22.19
CA LEU A 49 -6.02 -8.43 22.70
C LEU A 49 -6.05 -8.72 24.20
N SER A 50 -5.09 -9.50 24.71
CA SER A 50 -4.99 -9.83 26.14
C SER A 50 -4.65 -8.60 26.97
N LEU A 51 -3.71 -7.78 26.50
CA LEU A 51 -3.35 -6.53 27.16
C LEU A 51 -4.47 -5.48 27.10
N THR A 52 -5.22 -5.42 26.00
CA THR A 52 -6.43 -4.59 25.90
C THR A 52 -7.44 -4.96 27.00
N PHE A 53 -7.69 -6.26 27.21
CA PHE A 53 -8.58 -6.69 28.28
C PHE A 53 -8.03 -6.34 29.67
N TYR A 54 -6.74 -6.55 29.89
CA TYR A 54 -6.09 -6.19 31.15
C TYR A 54 -6.18 -4.68 31.45
N CYS A 55 -5.97 -3.83 30.44
CA CYS A 55 -5.98 -2.37 30.59
C CYS A 55 -7.40 -1.79 30.71
N PHE A 56 -8.34 -2.25 29.88
CA PHE A 56 -9.68 -1.64 29.77
C PHE A 56 -10.79 -2.44 30.47
N GLY A 57 -10.54 -3.70 30.82
CA GLY A 57 -11.51 -4.62 31.41
C GLY A 57 -12.59 -5.11 30.44
N SER A 58 -12.41 -4.90 29.13
CA SER A 58 -13.44 -5.14 28.12
C SER A 58 -12.88 -5.58 26.77
N PHE A 59 -13.71 -6.27 26.01
CA PHE A 59 -13.48 -6.59 24.59
C PHE A 59 -14.38 -5.80 23.64
N GLU A 60 -15.30 -4.99 24.17
CA GLU A 60 -16.26 -4.22 23.38
C GLU A 60 -15.66 -2.91 22.91
N TYR A 61 -15.77 -2.64 21.61
CA TYR A 61 -15.17 -1.45 20.99
C TYR A 61 -15.63 -0.15 21.65
N GLY A 62 -16.91 0.00 21.94
CA GLY A 62 -17.46 1.22 22.53
C GLY A 62 -16.86 1.54 23.91
N GLU A 63 -16.69 0.51 24.75
CA GLU A 63 -16.09 0.68 26.08
C GLU A 63 -14.58 0.95 26.00
N ILE A 64 -13.86 0.27 25.11
CA ILE A 64 -12.43 0.49 24.91
C ILE A 64 -12.21 1.93 24.41
N PHE A 65 -12.93 2.36 23.37
CA PHE A 65 -12.75 3.68 22.76
C PHE A 65 -13.18 4.81 23.70
N GLY A 66 -14.28 4.64 24.44
CA GLY A 66 -14.71 5.63 25.43
C GLY A 66 -13.72 5.86 26.57
N LYS A 67 -12.86 4.88 26.86
CA LYS A 67 -11.79 4.98 27.86
C LYS A 67 -10.44 5.41 27.25
N ALA A 68 -10.19 5.10 25.97
CA ALA A 68 -8.90 5.34 25.32
C ALA A 68 -8.52 6.82 25.27
N ASP A 69 -9.49 7.71 25.01
CA ASP A 69 -9.25 9.15 24.93
C ASP A 69 -8.67 9.76 26.21
N ALA A 70 -8.99 9.18 27.38
CA ALA A 70 -8.48 9.65 28.67
C ALA A 70 -6.97 9.50 28.84
N PHE A 71 -6.32 8.63 28.04
CA PHE A 71 -4.89 8.34 28.15
C PHE A 71 -4.00 9.20 27.24
N ARG A 72 -4.58 10.15 26.50
CA ARG A 72 -3.85 10.94 25.50
C ARG A 72 -2.90 11.99 26.10
N GLU A 73 -3.33 12.64 27.17
CA GLU A 73 -2.55 13.66 27.89
C GLU A 73 -1.97 13.11 29.20
N ASP A 74 -2.24 11.83 29.49
CA ASP A 74 -1.73 11.16 30.67
C ASP A 74 -0.30 10.65 30.41
N SER A 75 0.62 10.96 31.33
CA SER A 75 2.00 10.45 31.31
C SER A 75 2.20 9.26 32.26
N SER A 76 1.11 8.67 32.77
CA SER A 76 1.16 7.53 33.67
C SER A 76 1.66 6.25 32.99
N THR A 77 2.01 5.25 33.80
CA THR A 77 2.34 3.89 33.32
C THR A 77 1.23 3.29 32.43
N ASN A 78 -0.02 3.67 32.65
CA ASN A 78 -1.14 3.18 31.84
C ASN A 78 -1.11 3.75 30.41
N ALA A 79 -0.66 4.99 30.21
CA ALA A 79 -0.51 5.57 28.88
C ALA A 79 0.55 4.83 28.04
N TYR A 80 1.68 4.45 28.65
CA TYR A 80 2.67 3.60 27.98
C TYR A 80 2.12 2.21 27.61
N LEU A 81 1.27 1.63 28.46
CA LEU A 81 0.61 0.37 28.16
C LEU A 81 -0.34 0.49 26.97
N VAL A 82 -1.14 1.57 26.89
CA VAL A 82 -2.00 1.84 25.73
C VAL A 82 -1.19 2.02 24.46
N SER A 83 -0.06 2.74 24.53
CA SER A 83 0.86 2.88 23.38
C SER A 83 1.44 1.55 22.93
N LEU A 84 1.85 0.70 23.87
CA LEU A 84 2.32 -0.66 23.57
C LEU A 84 1.22 -1.50 22.90
N ILE A 85 -0.01 -1.45 23.41
CA ILE A 85 -1.17 -2.16 22.83
C ILE A 85 -1.39 -1.71 21.37
N ALA A 86 -1.46 -0.41 21.12
CA ALA A 86 -1.63 0.15 19.77
C ALA A 86 -0.50 -0.31 18.83
N THR A 87 0.75 -0.27 19.31
CA THR A 87 1.92 -0.70 18.54
C THR A 87 1.90 -2.19 18.21
N LEU A 88 1.48 -3.05 19.16
CA LEU A 88 1.32 -4.48 18.90
C LEU A 88 0.25 -4.77 17.85
N TYR A 89 -0.86 -4.03 17.85
CA TYR A 89 -1.86 -4.12 16.77
C TYR A 89 -1.29 -3.69 15.41
N VAL A 90 -0.49 -2.62 15.37
CA VAL A 90 0.23 -2.17 14.16
C VAL A 90 1.19 -3.24 13.64
N LEU A 91 2.04 -3.80 14.51
CA LEU A 91 2.96 -4.87 14.15
C LEU A 91 2.22 -6.13 13.66
N GLY A 92 1.10 -6.48 14.31
CA GLY A 92 0.22 -7.55 13.85
C GLY A 92 -0.35 -7.27 12.45
N ALA A 93 -0.87 -6.07 12.21
CA ALA A 93 -1.40 -5.63 10.93
C ALA A 93 -0.36 -5.72 9.80
N MET A 94 0.88 -5.30 10.08
CA MET A 94 2.00 -5.31 9.14
C MET A 94 2.29 -6.70 8.56
N THR A 95 2.09 -7.77 9.33
CA THR A 95 2.33 -9.14 8.86
C THR A 95 1.37 -9.57 7.74
N LYS A 96 0.08 -9.21 7.86
CA LYS A 96 -0.96 -9.53 6.86
C LYS A 96 -0.96 -8.57 5.68
N SER A 97 -0.67 -7.29 5.88
CA SER A 97 -0.62 -6.30 4.80
C SER A 97 0.73 -6.28 4.07
N ALA A 98 1.56 -7.30 4.27
CA ALA A 98 2.84 -7.50 3.58
C ALA A 98 3.76 -6.26 3.67
N GLN A 99 3.86 -5.66 4.86
CA GLN A 99 4.75 -4.52 5.10
C GLN A 99 6.19 -4.98 5.31
N PHE A 100 7.17 -4.11 5.09
CA PHE A 100 8.55 -4.41 5.47
C PHE A 100 8.64 -4.67 7.00
N PRO A 101 9.37 -5.71 7.48
CA PRO A 101 10.16 -6.70 6.73
C PRO A 101 9.39 -7.95 6.28
N PHE A 102 8.10 -8.07 6.60
CA PHE A 102 7.26 -9.25 6.35
C PHE A 102 6.75 -9.39 4.91
N HIS A 103 6.99 -8.42 4.04
CA HIS A 103 6.47 -8.37 2.66
C HIS A 103 6.77 -9.60 1.78
N SER A 104 7.89 -10.30 2.02
CA SER A 104 8.41 -11.29 1.08
C SER A 104 7.53 -12.53 0.87
N TRP A 105 6.57 -12.82 1.73
CA TRP A 105 5.67 -13.97 1.50
C TRP A 105 4.74 -13.75 0.30
N LEU A 106 4.33 -12.51 0.05
CA LEU A 106 3.32 -12.21 -0.96
C LEU A 106 3.85 -12.38 -2.40
N PRO A 107 5.07 -11.92 -2.76
CA PRO A 107 5.65 -12.18 -4.07
C PRO A 107 6.04 -13.64 -4.33
N ASP A 108 6.14 -14.48 -3.30
CA ASP A 108 6.56 -15.88 -3.44
C ASP A 108 5.40 -16.82 -3.79
N THR A 109 4.15 -16.42 -3.49
CA THR A 109 2.95 -17.25 -3.74
C THR A 109 2.47 -17.22 -5.19
N MET A 110 3.39 -17.24 -6.16
CA MET A 110 3.04 -17.08 -7.59
C MET A 110 2.50 -18.36 -8.24
N GLU A 111 2.77 -19.51 -7.64
CA GLU A 111 2.30 -20.81 -8.12
C GLU A 111 0.83 -21.10 -7.79
N THR A 112 0.17 -20.22 -7.02
CA THR A 112 -1.24 -20.38 -6.66
C THR A 112 -2.15 -20.22 -7.88
N PRO A 113 -3.31 -20.89 -7.91
CA PRO A 113 -4.33 -20.63 -8.92
C PRO A 113 -4.69 -19.14 -9.00
N THR A 114 -4.91 -18.63 -10.21
CA THR A 114 -5.19 -17.20 -10.44
C THR A 114 -6.35 -16.65 -9.58
N PRO A 115 -7.46 -17.37 -9.34
CA PRO A 115 -8.51 -16.90 -8.41
C PRO A 115 -8.03 -16.75 -6.96
N VAL A 116 -7.10 -17.61 -6.50
CA VAL A 116 -6.50 -17.52 -5.16
C VAL A 116 -5.60 -16.30 -5.07
N SER A 117 -4.82 -16.01 -6.13
CA SER A 117 -4.06 -14.75 -6.20
C SER A 117 -4.98 -13.54 -6.14
N ALA A 118 -6.06 -13.50 -6.95
CA ALA A 118 -7.02 -12.42 -6.90
C ALA A 118 -7.62 -12.23 -5.50
N LEU A 119 -8.04 -13.31 -4.82
CA LEU A 119 -8.55 -13.28 -3.45
C LEU A 119 -7.53 -12.75 -2.44
N MET A 120 -6.26 -13.17 -2.55
CA MET A 120 -5.19 -12.68 -1.67
C MET A 120 -4.97 -11.18 -1.86
N HIS A 121 -4.77 -10.75 -3.10
CA HIS A 121 -4.36 -9.39 -3.44
C HIS A 121 -5.50 -8.38 -3.42
N ALA A 122 -6.75 -8.80 -3.55
CA ALA A 122 -7.91 -7.92 -3.47
C ALA A 122 -8.65 -8.00 -2.13
N GLY A 123 -8.42 -9.04 -1.33
CA GLY A 123 -9.19 -9.28 -0.12
C GLY A 123 -8.31 -9.45 1.12
N ILE A 124 -7.59 -10.56 1.22
CA ILE A 124 -6.98 -11.01 2.49
C ILE A 124 -5.96 -10.02 3.04
N ILE A 125 -5.18 -9.37 2.17
CA ILE A 125 -4.18 -8.37 2.60
C ILE A 125 -4.80 -7.13 3.24
N ASN A 126 -6.05 -6.78 2.86
CA ASN A 126 -6.72 -5.58 3.34
C ASN A 126 -7.14 -5.72 4.81
N ALA A 127 -7.14 -6.94 5.35
CA ALA A 127 -7.42 -7.18 6.77
C ALA A 127 -6.49 -6.36 7.68
N GLY A 128 -5.22 -6.19 7.30
CA GLY A 128 -4.28 -5.36 8.05
C GLY A 128 -4.71 -3.89 8.10
N GLY A 129 -5.03 -3.29 6.95
CA GLY A 129 -5.53 -1.91 6.89
C GLY A 129 -6.85 -1.74 7.62
N PHE A 130 -7.77 -2.69 7.44
CA PHE A 130 -9.07 -2.69 8.11
C PHE A 130 -8.93 -2.72 9.64
N LEU A 131 -8.02 -3.55 10.18
CA LEU A 131 -7.74 -3.59 11.61
C LEU A 131 -7.33 -2.22 12.13
N ILE A 132 -6.43 -1.52 11.44
CA ILE A 132 -5.95 -0.19 11.84
C ILE A 132 -7.05 0.86 11.74
N ILE A 133 -7.82 0.88 10.64
CA ILE A 133 -8.93 1.82 10.47
C ILE A 133 -9.97 1.60 11.58
N ARG A 134 -10.31 0.35 11.88
CA ARG A 134 -11.32 0.02 12.90
C ARG A 134 -10.85 0.37 14.31
N LEU A 135 -9.57 0.16 14.60
CA LEU A 135 -8.95 0.53 15.88
C LEU A 135 -8.42 1.97 15.88
N SER A 136 -8.76 2.80 14.90
CA SER A 136 -8.25 4.16 14.80
C SER A 136 -8.43 5.00 16.07
N PRO A 137 -9.53 4.91 16.87
CA PRO A 137 -9.64 5.65 18.12
C PRO A 137 -8.64 5.21 19.19
N LEU A 138 -8.14 3.98 19.13
CA LEU A 138 -7.10 3.47 20.03
C LEU A 138 -5.70 3.76 19.49
N VAL A 139 -5.51 3.60 18.18
CA VAL A 139 -4.21 3.82 17.53
C VAL A 139 -3.82 5.30 17.53
N SER A 140 -4.79 6.21 17.38
CA SER A 140 -4.54 7.65 17.33
C SER A 140 -4.12 8.27 18.66
N VAL A 141 -4.21 7.52 19.77
CA VAL A 141 -3.72 7.91 21.10
C VAL A 141 -2.19 7.74 21.19
N SER A 142 -1.60 6.90 20.33
CA SER A 142 -0.19 6.54 20.40
C SER A 142 0.60 7.08 19.22
N ASP A 143 1.30 8.19 19.42
CA ASP A 143 2.18 8.80 18.40
C ASP A 143 3.19 7.80 17.85
N LEU A 144 3.79 6.96 18.71
CA LEU A 144 4.71 5.91 18.29
C LEU A 144 4.07 4.94 17.28
N ALA A 145 2.79 4.61 17.45
CA ALA A 145 2.10 3.68 16.56
C ALA A 145 1.83 4.32 15.19
N LEU A 146 1.46 5.61 15.17
CA LEU A 146 1.27 6.41 13.96
C LEU A 146 2.60 6.61 13.22
N ASP A 147 3.68 6.95 13.93
CA ASP A 147 5.02 7.10 13.37
C ASP A 147 5.50 5.80 12.71
N PHE A 148 5.28 4.64 13.36
CA PHE A 148 5.57 3.34 12.77
C PHE A 148 4.81 3.12 11.47
N LEU A 149 3.50 3.45 11.43
CA LEU A 149 2.68 3.35 10.22
C LEU A 149 3.19 4.27 9.11
N THR A 150 3.51 5.52 9.44
CA THR A 150 4.02 6.53 8.49
C THR A 150 5.36 6.11 7.90
N ILE A 151 6.34 5.77 8.75
CA ILE A 151 7.70 5.43 8.33
C ILE A 151 7.71 4.12 7.53
N VAL A 152 7.16 3.05 8.11
CA VAL A 152 7.21 1.72 7.49
C VAL A 152 6.30 1.67 6.26
N GLY A 153 5.15 2.34 6.30
CA GLY A 153 4.23 2.44 5.15
C GLY A 153 4.89 3.14 3.97
N ALA A 154 5.51 4.31 4.18
CA ALA A 154 6.20 5.05 3.13
C ALA A 154 7.39 4.26 2.56
N PHE A 155 8.20 3.65 3.43
CA PHE A 155 9.33 2.82 2.99
C PHE A 155 8.86 1.61 2.17
N THR A 156 7.84 0.89 2.64
CA THR A 156 7.25 -0.25 1.94
C THR A 156 6.66 0.16 0.59
N ALA A 157 6.00 1.34 0.53
CA ALA A 157 5.45 1.89 -0.70
C ALA A 157 6.51 2.08 -1.78
N LEU A 158 7.62 2.75 -1.43
CA LEU A 158 8.73 3.02 -2.34
C LEU A 158 9.48 1.74 -2.70
N LEU A 159 9.75 0.87 -1.74
CA LEU A 159 10.39 -0.43 -1.98
C LEU A 159 9.60 -1.25 -3.01
N GLY A 160 8.29 -1.41 -2.79
CA GLY A 160 7.43 -2.15 -3.71
C GLY A 160 7.38 -1.52 -5.11
N ALA A 161 7.32 -0.19 -5.19
CA ALA A 161 7.27 0.53 -6.46
C ALA A 161 8.56 0.38 -7.28
N VAL A 162 9.73 0.48 -6.63
CA VAL A 162 11.04 0.25 -7.27
C VAL A 162 11.16 -1.17 -7.79
N VAL A 163 10.87 -2.16 -6.94
CA VAL A 163 11.05 -3.58 -7.28
C VAL A 163 10.09 -3.98 -8.40
N MET A 164 8.83 -3.51 -8.37
CA MET A 164 7.82 -3.77 -9.40
C MET A 164 8.33 -3.46 -10.82
N ILE A 165 8.96 -2.30 -11.03
CA ILE A 165 9.41 -1.84 -12.36
C ILE A 165 10.45 -2.80 -12.98
N THR A 166 11.18 -3.51 -12.13
CA THR A 166 12.23 -4.43 -12.58
C THR A 166 11.75 -5.86 -12.80
N GLN A 167 10.53 -6.22 -12.35
CA GLN A 167 10.02 -7.59 -12.49
C GLN A 167 9.69 -7.94 -13.95
N SER A 168 10.16 -9.10 -14.40
CA SER A 168 9.85 -9.66 -15.72
C SER A 168 8.50 -10.38 -15.77
N SER A 169 8.06 -10.96 -14.65
CA SER A 169 6.77 -11.67 -14.55
C SER A 169 5.65 -10.70 -14.20
N ILE A 170 4.56 -10.73 -14.98
CA ILE A 170 3.35 -9.92 -14.75
C ILE A 170 2.79 -10.20 -13.35
N LYS A 171 2.68 -11.46 -12.93
CA LYS A 171 2.15 -11.81 -11.60
C LYS A 171 3.03 -11.26 -10.48
N ARG A 172 4.36 -11.36 -10.61
CA ARG A 172 5.31 -10.80 -9.62
C ARG A 172 5.25 -9.27 -9.58
N ALA A 173 5.16 -8.60 -10.74
CA ALA A 173 4.97 -7.15 -10.81
C ALA A 173 3.63 -6.74 -10.15
N LEU A 174 2.55 -7.49 -10.39
CA LEU A 174 1.26 -7.27 -9.73
C LEU A 174 1.31 -7.53 -8.22
N ALA A 175 2.14 -8.47 -7.75
CA ALA A 175 2.38 -8.69 -6.33
C ALA A 175 3.15 -7.52 -5.68
N TYR A 176 4.23 -7.05 -6.29
CA TYR A 176 4.99 -5.91 -5.76
C TYR A 176 4.23 -4.58 -5.84
N SER A 177 3.40 -4.36 -6.85
CA SER A 177 2.46 -3.22 -6.80
C SER A 177 1.47 -3.34 -5.66
N THR A 178 1.12 -4.56 -5.25
CA THR A 178 0.26 -4.77 -4.08
C THR A 178 0.99 -4.39 -2.79
N VAL A 179 2.25 -4.82 -2.63
CA VAL A 179 3.13 -4.38 -1.53
C VAL A 179 3.23 -2.85 -1.49
N ALA A 180 3.43 -2.21 -2.65
CA ALA A 180 3.52 -0.76 -2.75
C ALA A 180 2.22 -0.06 -2.31
N GLN A 181 1.07 -0.51 -2.80
CA GLN A 181 -0.23 0.08 -2.48
C GLN A 181 -0.64 -0.15 -1.02
N MET A 182 -0.37 -1.34 -0.46
CA MET A 182 -0.60 -1.57 0.97
C MET A 182 0.33 -0.72 1.83
N GLY A 183 1.59 -0.53 1.42
CA GLY A 183 2.49 0.43 2.08
C GLY A 183 1.92 1.85 2.08
N PHE A 184 1.42 2.30 0.92
CA PHE A 184 0.81 3.63 0.81
C PHE A 184 -0.48 3.77 1.63
N MET A 185 -1.29 2.71 1.73
CA MET A 185 -2.46 2.68 2.60
C MET A 185 -2.07 2.74 4.09
N MET A 186 -1.04 2.02 4.53
CA MET A 186 -0.57 2.10 5.92
C MET A 186 0.01 3.49 6.23
N PHE A 187 0.69 4.12 5.26
CA PHE A 187 1.11 5.53 5.35
C PHE A 187 -0.09 6.47 5.51
N GLN A 188 -1.18 6.29 4.76
CA GLN A 188 -2.41 7.07 4.94
C GLN A 188 -2.98 6.91 6.36
N CYS A 189 -2.99 5.69 6.91
CA CYS A 189 -3.40 5.47 8.29
C CYS A 189 -2.47 6.17 9.29
N GLY A 190 -1.15 6.19 9.04
CA GLY A 190 -0.17 6.90 9.87
C GLY A 190 -0.40 8.40 9.90
N LEU A 191 -0.79 9.01 8.77
CA LEU A 191 -1.20 10.41 8.69
C LEU A 191 -2.59 10.71 9.31
N GLY A 192 -3.26 9.70 9.89
CA GLY A 192 -4.62 9.81 10.39
C GLY A 192 -5.71 9.87 9.31
N ALA A 193 -5.36 9.71 8.04
CA ALA A 193 -6.28 9.79 6.91
C ALA A 193 -7.06 8.48 6.70
N PHE A 194 -7.71 7.99 7.76
CA PHE A 194 -8.39 6.70 7.79
C PHE A 194 -9.54 6.59 6.78
N SER A 195 -10.27 7.68 6.53
CA SER A 195 -11.31 7.73 5.48
C SER A 195 -10.71 7.52 4.09
N ALA A 196 -9.56 8.13 3.80
CA ALA A 196 -8.84 7.92 2.55
C ALA A 196 -8.31 6.48 2.45
N ALA A 197 -7.81 5.92 3.55
CA ALA A 197 -7.35 4.53 3.60
C ALA A 197 -8.48 3.52 3.32
N LEU A 198 -9.70 3.75 3.82
CA LEU A 198 -10.83 2.89 3.48
C LEU A 198 -11.21 3.00 2.00
N LEU A 199 -11.27 4.22 1.46
CA LEU A 199 -11.51 4.42 0.03
C LEU A 199 -10.44 3.71 -0.82
N HIS A 200 -9.18 3.76 -0.37
CA HIS A 200 -8.09 3.03 -0.98
C HIS A 200 -8.35 1.51 -0.95
N ILE A 201 -8.74 0.92 0.19
CA ILE A 201 -9.10 -0.51 0.26
C ILE A 201 -10.13 -0.89 -0.80
N VAL A 202 -11.20 -0.11 -0.96
CA VAL A 202 -12.26 -0.39 -1.93
C VAL A 202 -11.73 -0.32 -3.36
N ALA A 203 -11.08 0.80 -3.72
CA ALA A 203 -10.53 1.00 -5.06
C ALA A 203 -9.46 -0.06 -5.40
N HIS A 204 -8.60 -0.38 -4.45
CA HIS A 204 -7.57 -1.40 -4.56
C HIS A 204 -8.17 -2.78 -4.80
N SER A 205 -9.19 -3.16 -4.04
CA SER A 205 -9.85 -4.47 -4.14
C SER A 205 -10.42 -4.68 -5.55
N LEU A 206 -11.15 -3.69 -6.07
CA LEU A 206 -11.73 -3.74 -7.40
C LEU A 206 -10.65 -3.81 -8.49
N TYR A 207 -9.64 -2.94 -8.40
CA TYR A 207 -8.55 -2.91 -9.37
C TYR A 207 -7.73 -4.21 -9.37
N LYS A 208 -7.36 -4.74 -8.19
CA LYS A 208 -6.55 -5.95 -8.08
C LYS A 208 -7.30 -7.20 -8.48
N ALA A 209 -8.57 -7.33 -8.10
CA ALA A 209 -9.39 -8.44 -8.57
C ALA A 209 -9.43 -8.46 -10.10
N HIS A 210 -9.71 -7.31 -10.72
CA HIS A 210 -9.69 -7.18 -12.18
C HIS A 210 -8.32 -7.53 -12.77
N ALA A 211 -7.24 -6.91 -12.29
CA ALA A 211 -5.89 -7.07 -12.84
C ALA A 211 -5.36 -8.50 -12.74
N PHE A 212 -5.63 -9.21 -11.65
CA PHE A 212 -5.21 -10.61 -11.52
C PHE A 212 -6.05 -11.54 -12.40
N LEU A 213 -7.38 -11.35 -12.45
CA LEU A 213 -8.26 -12.18 -13.28
C LEU A 213 -8.04 -11.95 -14.78
N SER A 214 -7.67 -10.73 -15.21
CA SER A 214 -7.35 -10.42 -16.61
C SER A 214 -5.90 -10.69 -17.00
N SER A 215 -4.99 -10.94 -16.05
CA SER A 215 -3.57 -11.18 -16.35
C SER A 215 -3.32 -12.39 -17.28
N GLY A 216 -4.24 -13.36 -17.32
CA GLY A 216 -4.19 -14.50 -18.24
C GLY A 216 -4.49 -14.12 -19.70
N SER A 217 -5.48 -13.26 -19.95
CA SER A 217 -5.89 -12.86 -21.31
C SER A 217 -5.00 -11.79 -21.93
N VAL A 218 -4.33 -10.97 -21.11
CA VAL A 218 -3.36 -9.96 -21.57
C VAL A 218 -2.14 -10.61 -22.24
N LEU A 219 -1.76 -11.83 -21.82
CA LEU A 219 -0.66 -12.57 -22.44
C LEU A 219 -1.00 -12.94 -23.89
N GLU A 220 -2.26 -13.28 -24.19
CA GLU A 220 -2.73 -13.62 -25.54
C GLU A 220 -2.75 -12.40 -26.47
N GLY A 221 -3.09 -11.21 -25.93
CA GLY A 221 -3.09 -9.95 -26.69
C GLY A 221 -1.70 -9.35 -26.95
N ALA A 222 -0.77 -9.49 -26.01
CA ALA A 222 0.59 -8.94 -26.12
C ALA A 222 1.45 -9.65 -27.19
N THR A 223 1.17 -10.92 -27.48
CA THR A 223 1.79 -11.66 -28.60
C THR A 223 1.43 -11.12 -29.99
N GLY A 224 0.39 -10.28 -30.11
CA GLY A 224 -0.07 -9.70 -31.39
C GLY A 224 0.27 -8.22 -31.62
N ALA A 225 0.63 -7.47 -30.58
CA ALA A 225 0.84 -6.03 -30.69
C ALA A 225 2.33 -5.67 -30.84
N LYS A 226 2.77 -5.39 -32.07
CA LYS A 226 4.02 -4.65 -32.29
C LYS A 226 3.91 -3.28 -31.62
N VAL A 227 4.67 -3.05 -30.56
CA VAL A 227 4.83 -1.72 -29.96
C VAL A 227 5.61 -0.86 -30.94
N GLU A 228 4.90 -0.08 -31.74
CA GLU A 228 5.49 0.91 -32.61
C GLU A 228 6.00 2.07 -31.74
N SER A 229 7.31 2.05 -31.48
CA SER A 229 8.00 3.10 -30.73
C SER A 229 8.11 4.36 -31.59
N SER A 230 7.07 5.18 -31.60
CA SER A 230 7.13 6.49 -32.21
C SER A 230 7.01 7.57 -31.14
N ILE A 231 7.92 8.53 -31.22
CA ILE A 231 8.07 9.75 -30.40
C ILE A 231 8.98 9.57 -29.17
N ASN A 232 10.29 9.73 -29.40
CA ASN A 232 11.25 10.13 -28.37
C ASN A 232 11.31 11.67 -28.33
N PRO A 233 10.61 12.37 -27.43
CA PRO A 233 10.73 13.82 -27.31
C PRO A 233 12.16 14.19 -26.86
N THR A 234 12.70 15.28 -27.41
CA THR A 234 13.94 15.89 -26.91
C THR A 234 13.79 16.23 -25.43
N ALA A 235 14.86 16.07 -24.63
CA ALA A 235 14.80 16.22 -23.17
C ALA A 235 14.18 17.55 -22.70
N SER A 236 14.40 18.66 -23.43
CA SER A 236 13.81 19.97 -23.14
C SER A 236 12.29 20.03 -23.38
N ARG A 237 11.79 19.37 -24.44
CA ARG A 237 10.35 19.26 -24.74
C ARG A 237 9.64 18.31 -23.78
N ALA A 238 10.34 17.28 -23.29
CA ALA A 238 9.82 16.39 -22.26
C ALA A 238 9.65 17.12 -20.91
N LEU A 239 10.62 17.95 -20.54
CA LEU A 239 10.61 18.73 -19.29
C LEU A 239 9.54 19.84 -19.31
N SER A 240 9.44 20.60 -20.40
CA SER A 240 8.40 21.63 -20.54
C SER A 240 7.00 21.02 -20.58
N GLY A 241 6.83 19.87 -21.24
CA GLY A 241 5.58 19.11 -21.22
C GLY A 241 5.16 18.63 -19.83
N LEU A 242 6.12 18.28 -18.97
CA LEU A 242 5.86 17.88 -17.58
C LEU A 242 5.41 19.07 -16.73
N ALA A 243 6.06 20.23 -16.87
CA ALA A 243 5.70 21.44 -16.16
C ALA A 243 4.27 21.90 -16.50
N VAL A 244 3.91 21.89 -17.79
CA VAL A 244 2.54 22.20 -18.23
C VAL A 244 1.53 21.20 -17.65
N ALA A 245 1.83 19.90 -17.69
CA ALA A 245 0.97 18.88 -17.09
C ALA A 245 0.78 19.07 -15.58
N ALA A 246 1.81 19.51 -14.87
CA ALA A 246 1.74 19.80 -13.43
C ALA A 246 0.84 21.01 -13.13
N LEU A 247 0.98 22.09 -13.90
CA LEU A 247 0.13 23.28 -13.76
C LEU A 247 -1.33 22.98 -14.07
N VAL A 248 -1.60 22.22 -15.13
CA VAL A 248 -2.97 21.80 -15.47
C VAL A 248 -3.56 20.88 -14.38
N SER A 249 -2.77 19.94 -13.85
CA SER A 249 -3.21 19.08 -12.75
C SER A 249 -3.55 19.88 -11.49
N MET A 250 -2.72 20.87 -11.15
CA MET A 250 -2.96 21.76 -10.02
C MET A 250 -4.23 22.59 -10.23
N ALA A 251 -4.44 23.14 -11.43
CA ALA A 251 -5.65 23.91 -11.75
C ALA A 251 -6.92 23.06 -11.65
N ILE A 252 -6.90 21.82 -12.16
CA ILE A 252 -8.03 20.88 -12.04
C ILE A 252 -8.30 20.57 -10.57
N PHE A 253 -7.25 20.28 -9.78
CA PHE A 253 -7.39 19.94 -8.38
C PHE A 253 -7.95 21.10 -7.55
N MET A 254 -7.35 22.29 -7.66
CA MET A 254 -7.81 23.50 -6.95
C MET A 254 -9.23 23.90 -7.37
N GLY A 255 -9.56 23.82 -8.67
CA GLY A 255 -10.91 24.06 -9.16
C GLY A 255 -11.93 23.07 -8.60
N SER A 256 -11.54 21.79 -8.45
CA SER A 256 -12.40 20.77 -7.87
C SER A 256 -12.61 20.96 -6.36
N LEU A 257 -11.57 21.35 -5.61
CA LEU A 257 -11.69 21.68 -4.19
C LEU A 257 -12.62 22.87 -3.97
N TRP A 258 -12.48 23.93 -4.78
CA TRP A 258 -13.35 25.10 -4.73
C TRP A 258 -14.81 24.74 -5.06
N LEU A 259 -15.04 23.98 -6.13
CA LEU A 259 -16.38 23.56 -6.56
C LEU A 259 -17.09 22.72 -5.49
N LEU A 260 -16.35 21.87 -4.77
CA LEU A 260 -16.88 20.98 -3.75
C LEU A 260 -16.85 21.59 -2.34
N GLY A 261 -16.28 22.78 -2.16
CA GLY A 261 -16.16 23.46 -0.87
C GLY A 261 -15.30 22.70 0.15
N ILE A 262 -14.23 22.02 -0.30
CA ILE A 262 -13.38 21.20 0.56
C ILE A 262 -12.21 22.04 1.11
N ASP A 263 -12.16 22.20 2.43
CA ASP A 263 -10.96 22.66 3.11
C ASP A 263 -9.97 21.50 3.29
N LEU A 264 -8.89 21.52 2.52
CA LEU A 264 -7.89 20.47 2.51
C LEU A 264 -7.06 20.44 3.81
N VAL A 265 -6.83 21.59 4.44
CA VAL A 265 -5.99 21.70 5.64
C VAL A 265 -6.73 21.17 6.86
N ALA A 266 -8.06 21.28 6.87
CA ALA A 266 -8.90 20.75 7.94
C ALA A 266 -8.97 19.20 7.97
N LYS A 267 -8.53 18.50 6.91
CA LYS A 267 -8.61 17.04 6.81
C LYS A 267 -7.28 16.37 7.20
N PRO A 268 -7.29 15.30 8.03
CA PRO A 268 -6.08 14.53 8.35
C PRO A 268 -5.39 14.01 7.08
N GLY A 269 -4.08 14.20 6.97
CA GLY A 269 -3.30 13.88 5.77
C GLY A 269 -3.65 14.69 4.51
N GLY A 270 -4.60 15.62 4.56
CA GLY A 270 -5.20 16.29 3.40
C GLY A 270 -4.18 16.94 2.46
N PRO A 271 -3.32 17.86 2.92
CA PRO A 271 -2.35 18.54 2.06
C PRO A 271 -1.39 17.55 1.37
N VAL A 272 -0.91 16.56 2.13
CA VAL A 272 0.02 15.53 1.63
C VAL A 272 -0.63 14.67 0.55
N LEU A 273 -1.83 14.14 0.82
CA LEU A 273 -2.55 13.30 -0.12
C LEU A 273 -3.02 14.07 -1.37
N GLY A 274 -3.37 15.35 -1.20
CA GLY A 274 -3.67 16.27 -2.30
C GLY A 274 -2.49 16.44 -3.25
N VAL A 275 -1.28 16.69 -2.70
CA VAL A 275 -0.05 16.80 -3.51
C VAL A 275 0.24 15.50 -4.25
N ILE A 276 0.09 14.34 -3.60
CA ILE A 276 0.29 13.03 -4.24
C ILE A 276 -0.71 12.82 -5.39
N LEU A 277 -1.98 13.20 -5.21
CA LEU A 277 -2.99 13.13 -6.26
C LEU A 277 -2.62 14.02 -7.46
N VAL A 278 -2.16 15.26 -7.21
CA VAL A 278 -1.69 16.17 -8.27
C VAL A 278 -0.51 15.56 -9.03
N VAL A 279 0.46 14.94 -8.34
CA VAL A 279 1.58 14.27 -9.00
C VAL A 279 1.11 13.07 -9.83
N ALA A 280 0.18 12.26 -9.33
CA ALA A 280 -0.38 11.15 -10.09
C ALA A 280 -1.10 11.63 -11.37
N MET A 281 -1.91 12.68 -11.27
CA MET A 281 -2.58 13.30 -12.42
C MET A 281 -1.58 13.91 -13.41
N THR A 282 -0.49 14.49 -12.90
CA THR A 282 0.58 15.05 -13.73
C THR A 282 1.19 13.99 -14.63
N GLN A 283 1.41 12.77 -14.12
CA GLN A 283 1.93 11.66 -14.92
C GLN A 283 0.95 11.22 -16.02
N LEU A 284 -0.35 11.17 -15.71
CA LEU A 284 -1.40 10.86 -16.69
C LEU A 284 -1.43 11.89 -17.82
N LEU A 285 -1.47 13.18 -17.48
CA LEU A 285 -1.52 14.28 -18.44
C LEU A 285 -0.23 14.41 -19.25
N TRP A 286 0.93 14.18 -18.63
CA TRP A 286 2.21 14.20 -19.33
C TRP A 286 2.27 13.14 -20.42
N ARG A 287 1.83 11.90 -20.12
CA ARG A 287 1.76 10.81 -21.11
C ARG A 287 0.76 11.12 -22.22
N ALA A 288 -0.41 11.65 -21.89
CA ALA A 288 -1.39 12.06 -22.90
C ALA A 288 -0.84 13.15 -23.82
N ASN A 289 -0.11 14.13 -23.26
CA ASN A 289 0.50 15.22 -24.03
C ASN A 289 1.64 14.74 -24.94
N ALA A 290 2.41 13.73 -24.50
CA ALA A 290 3.54 13.19 -25.25
C ALA A 290 3.14 12.52 -26.58
N THR A 291 1.89 12.06 -26.72
CA THR A 291 1.40 11.43 -27.96
C THR A 291 1.25 12.39 -29.14
N GLY A 292 1.18 13.70 -28.89
CA GLY A 292 0.99 14.71 -29.93
C GLY A 292 -0.43 14.77 -30.54
N LEU A 293 -1.27 13.77 -30.31
CA LEU A 293 -2.61 13.65 -30.87
C LEU A 293 -3.63 14.47 -30.05
N TRP A 294 -4.29 15.44 -30.68
CA TRP A 294 -5.27 16.32 -30.01
C TRP A 294 -6.38 15.54 -29.30
N THR A 295 -6.90 14.49 -29.94
CA THR A 295 -7.94 13.64 -29.38
C THR A 295 -7.49 13.02 -28.05
N LEU A 296 -6.33 12.34 -28.03
CA LEU A 296 -5.81 11.71 -26.81
C LEU A 296 -5.49 12.73 -25.71
N LYS A 297 -5.08 13.95 -26.07
CA LYS A 297 -4.91 15.04 -25.09
C LYS A 297 -6.22 15.42 -24.43
N MET A 298 -7.29 15.60 -25.20
CA MET A 298 -8.62 15.93 -24.66
C MET A 298 -9.19 14.78 -23.82
N TRP A 299 -9.02 13.53 -24.24
CA TRP A 299 -9.36 12.35 -23.43
C TRP A 299 -8.55 12.30 -22.13
N GLY A 300 -7.27 12.66 -22.17
CA GLY A 300 -6.42 12.73 -20.98
C GLY A 300 -6.89 13.79 -19.98
N ILE A 301 -7.26 14.99 -20.46
CA ILE A 301 -7.81 16.06 -19.61
C ILE A 301 -9.17 15.64 -19.02
N GLY A 302 -10.09 15.13 -19.85
CA GLY A 302 -11.38 14.64 -19.39
C GLY A 302 -11.24 13.52 -18.35
N GLY A 303 -10.31 12.58 -18.58
CA GLY A 303 -9.98 11.51 -17.63
C GLY A 303 -9.41 12.05 -16.32
N ALA A 304 -8.51 13.03 -16.37
CA ALA A 304 -7.94 13.65 -15.17
C ALA A 304 -9.01 14.37 -14.33
N VAL A 305 -9.92 15.10 -14.97
CA VAL A 305 -11.07 15.74 -14.28
C VAL A 305 -11.97 14.68 -13.65
N LEU A 306 -12.32 13.64 -14.39
CA LEU A 306 -13.17 12.55 -13.89
C LEU A 306 -12.54 11.85 -12.68
N VAL A 307 -11.26 11.52 -12.75
CA VAL A 307 -10.53 10.89 -11.64
C VAL A 307 -10.48 11.83 -10.42
N CYS A 308 -10.16 13.10 -10.61
CA CYS A 308 -10.07 14.08 -9.52
C CYS A 308 -11.41 14.29 -8.82
N VAL A 309 -12.46 14.64 -9.58
CA VAL A 309 -13.79 14.88 -9.04
C VAL A 309 -14.37 13.59 -8.46
N GLY A 310 -14.24 12.47 -9.16
CA GLY A 310 -14.70 11.16 -8.70
C GLY A 310 -14.04 10.74 -7.39
N TYR A 311 -12.73 10.93 -7.26
CA TYR A 311 -12.00 10.67 -6.02
C TYR A 311 -12.48 11.56 -4.88
N LEU A 312 -12.59 12.88 -5.09
CA LEU A 312 -13.01 13.82 -4.05
C LEU A 312 -14.45 13.56 -3.59
N VAL A 313 -15.37 13.28 -4.52
CA VAL A 313 -16.75 12.91 -4.19
C VAL A 313 -16.78 11.62 -3.39
N ALA A 314 -16.09 10.58 -3.85
CA ALA A 314 -16.04 9.30 -3.14
C ALA A 314 -15.42 9.44 -1.75
N TYR A 315 -14.37 10.26 -1.62
CA TYR A 315 -13.75 10.58 -0.34
C TYR A 315 -14.75 11.24 0.61
N LEU A 316 -15.47 12.28 0.17
CA LEU A 316 -16.48 12.94 0.99
C LEU A 316 -17.62 11.99 1.39
N THR A 317 -18.02 11.08 0.51
CA THR A 317 -19.03 10.06 0.82
C THR A 317 -18.52 9.12 1.92
N VAL A 318 -17.31 8.58 1.76
CA VAL A 318 -16.71 7.66 2.75
C VAL A 318 -16.50 8.37 4.08
N ASP A 319 -15.99 9.60 4.07
CA ASP A 319 -15.74 10.41 5.26
C ASP A 319 -17.03 10.68 6.05
N ARG A 320 -18.13 11.00 5.35
CA ARG A 320 -19.45 11.15 5.99
C ARG A 320 -19.92 9.85 6.64
N ILE A 321 -19.80 8.72 5.94
CA ILE A 321 -20.23 7.40 6.45
C ILE A 321 -19.40 6.98 7.67
N LEU A 322 -18.09 7.25 7.66
CA LEU A 322 -17.18 6.81 8.72
C LEU A 322 -17.06 7.77 9.89
N SER A 323 -17.58 8.99 9.78
CA SER A 323 -17.40 10.04 10.79
C SER A 323 -17.73 9.60 12.22
N ALA A 324 -18.67 8.66 12.44
CA ALA A 324 -18.99 8.15 13.78
C ALA A 324 -18.14 6.94 14.23
N SER A 325 -17.43 6.28 13.31
CA SER A 325 -16.76 4.99 13.53
C SER A 325 -15.23 5.06 13.57
N VAL A 326 -14.67 6.21 13.21
CA VAL A 326 -13.24 6.43 13.01
C VAL A 326 -12.84 7.71 13.74
N SER A 327 -11.60 7.78 14.20
CA SER A 327 -11.05 9.00 14.80
C SER A 327 -11.04 10.14 13.78
N ASN A 328 -11.90 11.16 13.97
CA ASN A 328 -11.87 12.41 13.20
C ASN A 328 -11.03 13.51 13.86
N GLN A 329 -10.39 13.21 14.98
CA GLN A 329 -9.55 14.20 15.65
C GLN A 329 -8.41 14.60 14.74
N ALA A 330 -8.23 15.91 14.55
CA ALA A 330 -7.13 16.45 13.77
C ALA A 330 -5.81 16.06 14.48
N ILE A 331 -5.09 15.12 13.88
CA ILE A 331 -3.75 14.77 14.33
C ILE A 331 -2.87 15.96 13.99
N GLN A 332 -2.23 16.56 15.00
CA GLN A 332 -1.25 17.61 14.76
C GLN A 332 -0.12 17.01 13.93
N PHE A 333 0.08 17.52 12.72
CA PHE A 333 1.18 17.07 11.87
C PHE A 333 2.50 17.35 12.58
N SER A 334 3.21 16.29 12.94
CA SER A 334 4.55 16.40 13.47
C SER A 334 5.51 16.86 12.37
N THR A 335 6.70 17.32 12.77
CA THR A 335 7.78 17.58 11.79
C THR A 335 8.12 16.31 11.01
N LEU A 336 7.99 15.13 11.64
CA LEU A 336 8.23 13.84 11.01
C LEU A 336 7.25 13.58 9.87
N ASP A 337 5.96 13.87 10.06
CA ASP A 337 4.94 13.65 9.03
C ASP A 337 5.22 14.48 7.77
N TRP A 338 5.64 15.74 7.93
CA TRP A 338 6.04 16.59 6.81
C TRP A 338 7.31 16.09 6.13
N VAL A 339 8.32 15.66 6.90
CA VAL A 339 9.54 15.06 6.33
C VAL A 339 9.21 13.79 5.54
N MET A 340 8.35 12.93 6.08
CA MET A 340 7.92 11.70 5.43
C MET A 340 7.05 11.96 4.20
N ALA A 341 6.22 13.00 4.23
CA ALA A 341 5.46 13.46 3.08
C ALA A 341 6.36 13.95 1.94
N VAL A 342 7.39 14.74 2.24
CA VAL A 342 8.37 15.17 1.23
C VAL A 342 9.18 13.97 0.72
N PHE A 343 9.58 13.08 1.61
CA PHE A 343 10.32 11.86 1.27
C PHE A 343 9.53 10.96 0.31
N ILE A 344 8.25 10.68 0.60
CA ILE A 344 7.42 9.84 -0.25
C ILE A 344 7.14 10.51 -1.61
N LEU A 345 6.94 11.83 -1.62
CA LEU A 345 6.73 12.61 -2.84
C LEU A 345 7.96 12.54 -3.75
N PHE A 346 9.14 12.84 -3.22
CA PHE A 346 10.39 12.76 -3.95
C PHE A 346 10.70 11.33 -4.38
N GLY A 347 10.41 10.36 -3.52
CA GLY A 347 10.53 8.93 -3.83
C GLY A 347 9.69 8.52 -5.03
N PHE A 348 8.41 8.92 -5.10
CA PHE A 348 7.56 8.62 -6.27
C PHE A 348 8.04 9.30 -7.54
N LEU A 349 8.52 10.55 -7.47
CA LEU A 349 9.14 11.24 -8.60
C LEU A 349 10.42 10.53 -9.06
N ALA A 350 11.25 10.04 -8.13
CA ALA A 350 12.45 9.27 -8.42
C ALA A 350 12.11 7.92 -9.06
N VAL A 351 11.10 7.20 -8.55
CA VAL A 351 10.59 5.95 -9.15
C VAL A 351 10.10 6.19 -10.58
N PHE A 352 9.39 7.30 -10.82
CA PHE A 352 8.94 7.67 -12.16
C PHE A 352 10.10 7.99 -13.11
N ALA A 353 11.10 8.75 -12.63
CA ALA A 353 12.32 9.01 -13.40
C ALA A 353 13.08 7.71 -13.70
N LEU A 354 13.19 6.81 -12.72
CA LEU A 354 13.79 5.49 -12.86
C LEU A 354 13.05 4.67 -13.92
N GLN A 355 11.72 4.68 -13.95
CA GLN A 355 10.92 4.01 -14.97
C GLN A 355 11.31 4.48 -16.38
N ALA A 356 11.50 5.78 -16.58
CA ALA A 356 11.93 6.34 -17.88
C ALA A 356 13.40 6.01 -18.21
N MET A 357 14.27 5.89 -17.21
CA MET A 357 15.69 5.56 -17.41
C MET A 357 15.90 4.08 -17.72
N VAL A 358 15.20 3.17 -17.04
CA VAL A 358 15.33 1.72 -17.24
C VAL A 358 14.94 1.33 -18.66
N THR A 359 13.92 1.97 -19.24
CA THR A 359 13.46 1.68 -20.60
C THR A 359 14.37 2.23 -21.71
N THR A 360 15.15 3.27 -21.43
CA THR A 360 15.93 3.98 -22.47
C THR A 360 17.46 3.90 -22.31
N ARG A 361 17.97 3.62 -21.10
CA ARG A 361 19.41 3.77 -20.76
C ARG A 361 20.00 2.61 -19.96
N ILE A 362 19.48 1.38 -20.13
CA ILE A 362 19.93 0.19 -19.37
C ILE A 362 21.40 -0.20 -19.60
N ASN A 363 22.09 0.39 -20.59
CA ASN A 363 23.50 0.09 -20.88
C ASN A 363 24.51 0.68 -19.90
N ARG A 364 24.10 1.56 -18.96
CA ARG A 364 25.01 2.10 -17.94
C ARG A 364 25.30 1.06 -16.85
N PRO A 365 26.56 0.88 -16.42
CA PRO A 365 26.95 -0.18 -15.48
C PRO A 365 26.22 -0.08 -14.14
N PHE A 366 26.08 1.13 -13.60
CA PHE A 366 25.33 1.38 -12.37
C PHE A 366 23.85 0.96 -12.48
N LEU A 367 23.19 1.28 -13.60
CA LEU A 367 21.78 0.92 -13.80
C LEU A 367 21.59 -0.59 -13.96
N ARG A 368 22.55 -1.29 -14.58
CA ARG A 368 22.54 -2.76 -14.63
C ARG A 368 22.66 -3.37 -13.24
N ALA A 369 23.63 -2.91 -12.44
CA ALA A 369 23.80 -3.39 -11.07
C ALA A 369 22.53 -3.14 -10.24
N PHE A 370 22.01 -1.90 -10.27
CA PHE A 370 20.77 -1.54 -9.60
C PHE A 370 19.59 -2.41 -10.04
N TYR A 371 19.43 -2.64 -11.35
CA TYR A 371 18.37 -3.49 -11.90
C TYR A 371 18.45 -4.91 -11.35
N VAL A 372 19.65 -5.51 -11.29
CA VAL A 372 19.82 -6.88 -10.75
C VAL A 372 19.46 -6.94 -9.26
N HIS A 373 19.87 -5.94 -8.48
CA HIS A 373 19.50 -5.89 -7.05
C HIS A 373 18.00 -5.69 -6.85
N ALA A 374 17.39 -4.75 -7.57
CA ALA A 374 15.96 -4.48 -7.50
C ALA A 374 15.12 -5.66 -8.00
N LEU A 375 15.54 -6.37 -9.04
CA LEU A 375 14.87 -7.58 -9.56
C LEU A 375 14.75 -8.65 -8.47
N ASN A 376 15.78 -8.77 -7.62
CA ASN A 376 15.84 -9.70 -6.50
C ASN A 376 15.27 -9.11 -5.18
N GLY A 377 14.54 -8.00 -5.23
CA GLY A 377 13.95 -7.38 -4.04
C GLY A 377 14.99 -6.92 -3.01
N PHE A 378 16.18 -6.53 -3.48
CA PHE A 378 17.35 -6.21 -2.66
C PHE A 378 17.75 -7.30 -1.66
N TYR A 379 17.35 -8.56 -1.93
CA TYR A 379 17.61 -9.71 -1.07
C TYR A 379 17.04 -9.58 0.35
N LEU A 380 16.03 -8.73 0.54
CA LEU A 380 15.40 -8.48 1.84
C LEU A 380 14.57 -9.66 2.34
N ASP A 381 14.39 -10.69 1.51
CA ASP A 381 13.70 -11.93 1.84
C ASP A 381 14.62 -12.98 2.49
N ILE A 382 15.95 -12.82 2.43
CA ILE A 382 16.93 -13.76 2.99
C ILE A 382 16.66 -14.10 4.46
N PRO A 383 16.39 -13.13 5.37
CA PRO A 383 16.11 -13.45 6.77
C PRO A 383 14.91 -14.39 6.93
N ALA A 384 13.81 -14.12 6.20
CA ALA A 384 12.60 -14.94 6.24
C ALA A 384 12.85 -16.33 5.66
N ARG A 385 13.63 -16.44 4.57
CA ARG A 385 14.04 -17.74 4.01
C ARG A 385 14.88 -18.55 4.98
N ARG A 386 15.86 -17.93 5.65
CA ARG A 386 16.73 -18.60 6.65
C ARG A 386 15.92 -19.13 7.82
N ILE A 387 14.95 -18.35 8.33
CA ILE A 387 14.06 -18.81 9.40
C ILE A 387 13.23 -20.01 8.92
N THR A 388 12.64 -19.92 7.73
CA THR A 388 11.86 -21.04 7.14
C THR A 388 12.72 -22.31 7.00
N ALA A 389 13.96 -22.16 6.52
CA ALA A 389 14.90 -23.26 6.36
C ALA A 389 15.29 -23.94 7.68
N ARG A 390 15.33 -23.19 8.80
CA ARG A 390 15.60 -23.76 10.12
C ARG A 390 14.50 -24.72 10.59
N PHE A 391 13.25 -24.46 10.23
CA PHE A 391 12.12 -25.29 10.62
C PHE A 391 11.87 -26.48 9.67
N TRP A 392 12.20 -26.35 8.38
CA TRP A 392 11.85 -27.35 7.35
C TRP A 392 12.99 -27.84 6.43
N GLY A 393 14.24 -27.46 6.67
CA GLY A 393 15.40 -27.90 5.87
C GLY A 393 15.83 -26.92 4.78
N HIS A 394 17.05 -27.10 4.24
CA HIS A 394 17.79 -26.11 3.44
C HIS A 394 17.45 -26.01 1.95
N GLU A 395 16.62 -26.89 1.41
CA GLU A 395 16.24 -26.82 -0.01
C GLU A 395 15.09 -25.83 -0.19
N SER A 396 15.42 -24.53 -0.15
CA SER A 396 14.64 -23.56 -0.94
C SER A 396 14.78 -24.01 -2.39
N PRO A 397 13.72 -24.45 -3.07
CA PRO A 397 13.80 -24.76 -4.49
C PRO A 397 14.30 -23.52 -5.22
N THR A 398 15.15 -23.69 -6.22
CA THR A 398 15.48 -22.59 -7.12
C THR A 398 14.21 -22.21 -7.89
N PRO A 399 13.75 -20.95 -7.82
CA PRO A 399 12.53 -20.51 -8.49
C PRO A 399 12.65 -20.48 -10.02
#